data_AF-A0A1E7EZC5-F1
#
_entry.id   AF-A0A1E7EZC5-F1
#
_cell.length_a   1.000
_cell.length_b   1.000
_cell.length_c   1.000
_cell.angle_alpha   90.00
_cell.angle_beta   90.00
_cell.angle_gamma   90.00
#
_symmetry.space_group_name_H-M   'P 1'
#
loop_
_entity.id
_entity.type
_entity.pdbx_description
1 polymer ?
#
loop_
_entity_poly.entity_id
_entity_poly.type
_entity_poly.pdbx_seq_one_letter_code
_entity_poly.pdbx_strand_id
1 'polypeptide(L)'
;WYERCNDLRVYRMKNKHCNVPRKDPKLGRWVDTQRTEKKNYEAGLKTSMTDEKLQHLSDMGFEWNVRKERDDAVWNQRFEELKKFRDEHGHCRVPQGSGKFGTWVKHLRS
;
A
#
# COMPACT_ATOMS: atom_id res chain seq x y z
N TRP A 1 -6.08 18.98 12.77
CA TRP A 1 -4.78 18.58 12.17
C TRP A 1 -3.85 18.03 13.23
N TYR A 2 -3.34 18.86 14.14
CA TYR A 2 -2.36 18.46 15.16
C TYR A 2 -2.76 17.27 16.03
N GLU A 3 -4.01 17.22 16.51
CA GLU A 3 -4.53 16.07 17.26
C GLU A 3 -4.44 14.76 16.47
N ARG A 4 -4.81 14.79 15.19
CA ARG A 4 -4.75 13.61 14.31
C ARG A 4 -3.32 13.22 13.97
N CYS A 5 -2.40 14.18 13.85
CA CYS A 5 -0.97 13.90 13.74
C CYS A 5 -0.43 13.21 15.00
N ASN A 6 -0.88 13.65 16.19
CA ASN A 6 -0.50 13.00 17.45
C ASN A 6 -1.08 11.57 17.56
N ASP A 7 -2.36 11.40 17.23
CA ASP A 7 -3.00 10.09 17.17
C ASP A 7 -2.26 9.15 16.21
N LEU A 8 -1.86 9.64 15.03
CA LEU A 8 -1.08 8.88 14.05
C LEU A 8 0.30 8.51 14.58
N ARG A 9 0.97 9.41 15.32
CA ARG A 9 2.25 9.12 15.99
C ARG A 9 2.11 8.00 17.01
N VAL A 10 1.05 8.05 17.85
CA VAL A 10 0.74 6.98 18.80
C VAL A 10 0.45 5.66 18.08
N TYR A 11 -0.30 5.71 16.97
CA TYR A 11 -0.57 4.52 16.17
C TYR A 11 0.73 3.92 15.60
N ARG A 12 1.62 4.75 15.07
CA ARG A 12 2.93 4.32 14.55
C ARG A 12 3.79 3.70 15.64
N MET A 13 3.83 4.28 16.84
CA MET A 13 4.58 3.69 17.97
C MET A 13 4.10 2.27 18.31
N LYS A 14 2.79 2.01 18.19
CA LYS A 14 2.21 0.68 18.45
C LYS A 14 2.42 -0.31 17.32
N ASN A 15 2.26 0.12 16.06
CA ASN A 15 2.20 -0.76 14.89
C ASN A 15 3.49 -0.75 14.05
N LYS A 16 4.45 0.12 14.38
CA LYS A 16 5.68 0.40 13.63
C LYS A 16 5.47 0.96 12.21
N HIS A 17 4.22 1.16 11.79
CA HIS A 17 3.84 1.73 10.49
C HIS A 17 2.67 2.71 10.63
N CYS A 18 2.47 3.57 9.62
CA CYS A 18 1.37 4.54 9.56
C CYS A 18 0.16 4.01 8.75
N ASN A 19 0.20 2.74 8.33
CA ASN A 19 -0.93 2.13 7.62
C ASN A 19 -2.10 1.83 8.56
N VAL A 20 -2.99 2.82 8.71
CA VAL A 20 -4.21 2.70 9.49
C VAL A 20 -5.31 2.06 8.62
N PRO A 21 -5.99 0.99 9.08
CA PRO A 21 -7.15 0.43 8.41
C PRO A 21 -8.28 1.45 8.25
N ARG A 22 -8.97 1.45 7.11
CA ARG A 22 -10.13 2.34 6.87
C ARG A 22 -11.24 2.19 7.91
N LYS A 23 -11.37 1.00 8.52
CA LYS A 23 -12.34 0.72 9.59
C LYS A 23 -11.97 1.35 10.94
N ASP A 24 -10.75 1.88 11.09
CA ASP A 24 -10.37 2.59 12.31
C ASP A 24 -11.25 3.84 12.47
N PRO A 25 -12.00 3.95 13.58
CA PRO A 25 -13.01 4.98 13.74
C PRO A 25 -12.43 6.39 13.89
N LYS A 26 -11.14 6.52 14.27
CA LYS A 26 -10.50 7.82 14.53
C LYS A 26 -9.64 8.28 13.36
N LEU A 27 -8.81 7.39 12.85
CA LEU A 27 -7.75 7.72 11.89
C LEU A 27 -8.02 7.19 10.50
N GLY A 28 -8.83 6.14 10.33
CA GLY A 28 -9.01 5.47 9.03
C GLY A 28 -9.49 6.42 7.93
N ARG A 29 -10.59 7.13 8.19
CA ARG A 29 -11.11 8.14 7.25
C ARG A 29 -10.15 9.32 7.08
N TRP A 30 -9.48 9.75 8.15
CA TRP A 30 -8.59 10.90 8.11
C TRP A 30 -7.35 10.64 7.24
N VAL A 31 -6.73 9.46 7.39
CA VAL A 31 -5.61 8.97 6.56
C VAL A 31 -5.98 8.89 5.09
N ASP A 32 -7.16 8.32 4.79
CA ASP A 32 -7.67 8.27 3.41
C ASP A 32 -7.90 9.67 2.83
N THR A 33 -8.45 10.60 3.62
CA THR A 33 -8.58 12.02 3.22
C THR A 33 -7.21 12.62 2.90
N GLN A 34 -6.17 12.39 3.70
CA GLN A 34 -4.84 12.96 3.40
C GLN A 34 -4.30 12.47 2.06
N ARG A 35 -4.46 11.18 1.76
CA ARG A 35 -4.03 10.60 0.48
C ARG A 35 -4.78 11.21 -0.71
N THR A 36 -6.09 11.46 -0.57
CA THR A 36 -6.88 12.14 -1.60
C THR A 36 -6.47 13.60 -1.77
N GLU A 37 -6.30 14.34 -0.67
CA GLU A 37 -5.90 15.76 -0.69
C GLU A 37 -4.51 15.95 -1.32
N LYS A 38 -3.58 15.00 -1.12
CA LYS A 38 -2.29 14.98 -1.81
C LYS A 38 -2.43 14.77 -3.32
N LYS A 39 -3.27 13.84 -3.76
CA LYS A 39 -3.51 13.64 -5.21
C LYS A 39 -4.12 14.88 -5.85
N ASN A 40 -5.04 15.54 -5.16
CA ASN A 40 -5.62 16.80 -5.62
C ASN A 40 -4.54 17.88 -5.72
N TYR A 41 -3.64 17.97 -4.74
CA TYR A 41 -2.49 18.88 -4.76
C TYR A 41 -1.58 18.63 -5.96
N GLU A 42 -1.17 17.38 -6.20
CA GLU A 42 -0.33 16.99 -7.34
C GLU A 42 -1.01 17.25 -8.69
N ALA A 43 -2.35 17.13 -8.75
CA ALA A 43 -3.14 17.42 -9.94
C ALA A 43 -3.49 18.91 -10.13
N GLY A 44 -3.02 19.80 -9.25
CA GLY A 44 -3.34 21.23 -9.30
C GLY A 44 -4.81 21.55 -8.99
N LEU A 45 -5.53 20.62 -8.37
CA LEU A 45 -6.93 20.79 -7.97
C LEU A 45 -7.02 21.51 -6.62
N LYS A 46 -8.17 22.15 -6.38
CA LYS A 46 -8.46 22.79 -5.09
C LYS A 46 -8.35 21.77 -3.95
N THR A 47 -7.48 22.05 -3.00
CA THR A 47 -7.15 21.19 -1.87
C THR A 47 -6.78 22.04 -0.66
N SER A 48 -6.94 21.47 0.53
CA SER A 48 -6.44 22.06 1.78
C SER A 48 -5.00 21.63 2.10
N MET A 49 -4.42 20.78 1.26
CA MET A 49 -3.04 20.32 1.38
C MET A 49 -2.05 21.44 1.04
N THR A 50 -0.99 21.54 1.83
CA THR A 50 0.10 22.50 1.66
C THR A 50 1.44 21.77 1.76
N ASP A 51 2.52 22.38 1.28
CA ASP A 51 3.87 21.81 1.40
C ASP A 51 4.24 21.53 2.87
N GLU A 52 3.88 22.42 3.79
CA GLU A 52 4.08 22.23 5.23
C GLU A 52 3.39 20.96 5.76
N LYS A 53 2.15 20.71 5.32
CA LYS A 53 1.39 19.52 5.71
C LYS A 53 1.98 18.25 5.12
N LEU A 54 2.44 18.31 3.86
CA LEU A 54 3.12 17.20 3.19
C LEU A 54 4.44 16.86 3.87
N GLN A 55 5.25 17.87 4.19
CA GLN A 55 6.51 17.69 4.88
C GLN A 55 6.28 17.11 6.27
N HIS A 56 5.35 17.67 7.04
CA HIS A 56 5.05 17.19 8.39
C HIS A 56 4.61 15.71 8.41
N LEU A 57 3.76 15.29 7.47
CA LEU A 57 3.36 13.89 7.34
C LEU A 57 4.54 13.00 6.91
N SER A 58 5.38 13.48 5.99
CA SER A 58 6.56 12.75 5.53
C SER A 58 7.59 12.56 6.65
N ASP A 59 7.84 13.58 7.47
CA ASP A 59 8.73 13.52 8.64
C ASP A 59 8.26 12.51 9.69
N MET A 60 6.95 12.30 9.80
CA MET A 60 6.37 11.28 10.66
C MET A 60 6.47 9.85 10.09
N GLY A 61 6.97 9.70 8.86
CA GLY A 61 7.02 8.43 8.14
C GLY A 61 5.66 8.00 7.59
N PHE A 62 4.82 8.95 7.17
CA PHE A 62 3.53 8.63 6.58
C PHE A 62 3.67 8.07 5.16
N GLU A 63 3.22 6.83 4.97
CA GLU A 63 3.22 6.16 3.67
C GLU A 63 2.03 6.61 2.81
N TRP A 64 2.34 7.34 1.74
CA TRP A 64 1.35 7.83 0.79
C TRP A 64 0.77 6.73 -0.12
N ASN A 65 1.57 5.70 -0.41
CA ASN A 65 1.28 4.69 -1.45
C ASN A 65 1.26 3.24 -0.94
N VAL A 66 0.57 3.00 0.17
CA VAL A 66 0.56 1.66 0.82
C VAL A 66 0.01 0.53 -0.05
N ARG A 67 -0.92 0.83 -0.98
CA ARG A 67 -1.43 -0.19 -1.91
C ARG A 67 -0.33 -0.68 -2.85
N LYS A 68 0.44 0.25 -3.42
CA LYS A 68 1.50 -0.07 -4.37
C LYS A 68 2.56 -0.95 -3.71
N GLU A 69 3.04 -0.56 -2.54
CA GLU A 69 4.07 -1.34 -1.83
C GLU A 69 3.58 -2.75 -1.46
N ARG A 70 2.34 -2.88 -1.00
CA ARG A 70 1.74 -4.20 -0.74
C ARG A 70 1.61 -5.01 -2.03
N ASP A 71 1.15 -4.39 -3.11
CA ASP A 71 0.94 -5.08 -4.39
C ASP A 71 2.28 -5.51 -5.00
N ASP A 72 3.33 -4.69 -4.89
CA ASP A 72 4.71 -5.01 -5.28
C ASP A 72 5.27 -6.16 -4.43
N ALA A 73 5.03 -6.17 -3.11
CA ALA A 73 5.45 -7.26 -2.23
C ALA A 73 4.74 -8.59 -2.59
N VAL A 74 3.43 -8.55 -2.86
CA VAL A 74 2.66 -9.72 -3.30
C VAL A 74 3.13 -10.19 -4.67
N TRP A 75 3.44 -9.27 -5.59
CA TRP A 75 4.01 -9.60 -6.89
C TRP A 75 5.36 -10.30 -6.74
N ASN A 76 6.27 -9.74 -5.95
CA ASN A 76 7.60 -10.29 -5.71
C ASN A 76 7.53 -11.70 -5.10
N GLN A 77 6.67 -11.90 -4.10
CA GLN A 77 6.46 -13.22 -3.51
C GLN A 77 6.00 -14.24 -4.55
N ARG A 78 4.98 -13.90 -5.36
CA ARG A 78 4.47 -14.82 -6.40
C ARG A 78 5.49 -15.05 -7.51
N PHE A 79 6.30 -14.06 -7.82
CA PHE A 79 7.37 -14.20 -8.79
C PHE A 79 8.45 -15.18 -8.30
N GLU A 80 8.81 -15.13 -7.02
CA GLU A 80 9.72 -16.10 -6.40
C GLU A 80 9.11 -17.52 -6.36
N GLU A 81 7.82 -17.65 -6.05
CA GLU A 81 7.11 -18.94 -6.14
C GLU A 81 7.13 -19.50 -7.58
N LEU A 82 6.99 -18.63 -8.60
CA LEU A 82 7.04 -19.03 -10.00
C LEU A 82 8.44 -19.45 -10.44
N LYS A 83 9.50 -18.77 -9.96
CA LYS A 83 10.89 -19.18 -10.20
C LYS A 83 11.15 -20.59 -9.66
N LYS A 84 10.77 -20.84 -8.40
CA LYS A 84 10.91 -22.16 -7.78
C LYS A 84 10.17 -23.25 -8.57
N PHE A 85 8.93 -22.96 -8.98
CA PHE A 85 8.15 -23.89 -9.80
C PHE A 85 8.84 -24.21 -11.12
N ARG A 86 9.43 -23.20 -11.79
CA ARG A 86 10.20 -23.40 -13.02
C ARG A 86 11.45 -24.24 -12.78
N ASP A 87 12.16 -24.02 -11.69
CA ASP A 87 13.39 -24.75 -11.38
C ASP A 87 13.09 -26.22 -11.04
N GLU A 88 11.95 -26.50 -10.39
CA GLU A 88 11.50 -27.87 -10.07
C GLU A 88 10.90 -28.62 -11.28
N HIS A 89 10.12 -27.94 -12.12
CA HIS A 89 9.32 -28.59 -13.19
C HIS A 89 9.83 -28.30 -14.61
N GLY A 90 10.87 -27.48 -14.76
CA GLY A 90 11.43 -27.05 -16.04
C GLY A 90 10.55 -26.08 -16.84
N HIS A 91 9.36 -25.72 -16.34
CA HIS A 91 8.42 -24.85 -17.01
C HIS A 91 7.59 -24.02 -16.04
N CYS A 92 7.03 -22.90 -16.51
CA CYS A 92 6.14 -22.06 -15.70
C CYS A 92 4.64 -22.44 -15.81
N ARG A 93 4.29 -23.61 -16.36
CA ARG A 93 2.89 -24.06 -16.56
C ARG A 93 2.26 -24.54 -15.24
N VAL A 94 1.90 -23.58 -14.39
CA VAL A 94 1.23 -23.83 -13.12
C VAL A 94 -0.19 -24.37 -13.34
N PRO A 95 -0.61 -25.49 -12.70
CA PRO A 95 -1.96 -26.03 -12.81
C PRO A 95 -3.02 -25.04 -12.32
N GLN A 96 -4.16 -24.96 -13.02
CA GLN A 96 -5.24 -24.03 -12.65
C GLN A 96 -5.87 -24.31 -11.28
N GLY A 97 -5.71 -25.53 -10.74
CA GLY A 97 -6.15 -25.90 -9.39
C GLY A 97 -5.30 -25.32 -8.24
N SER A 98 -4.19 -24.62 -8.54
CA SER A 98 -3.27 -24.05 -7.53
C SER A 98 -3.81 -22.77 -6.86
N GLY A 99 -5.14 -22.58 -6.86
CA GLY A 99 -5.81 -21.43 -6.25
C GLY A 99 -5.37 -20.07 -6.80
N LYS A 100 -5.21 -19.09 -5.89
CA LYS A 100 -4.89 -17.69 -6.23
C LYS A 100 -3.57 -17.53 -7.02
N PHE A 101 -2.62 -18.45 -6.86
CA PHE A 101 -1.35 -18.46 -7.58
C PHE A 101 -1.54 -18.84 -9.06
N GLY A 102 -2.32 -19.89 -9.34
CA GLY A 102 -2.64 -20.32 -10.72
C GLY A 102 -3.42 -19.24 -11.51
N THR A 103 -4.38 -18.58 -10.87
CA THR A 103 -5.10 -17.44 -11.49
C THR A 103 -4.17 -16.26 -11.81
N TRP A 104 -3.20 -15.97 -10.94
CA TRP A 104 -2.23 -14.90 -11.16
C TRP A 104 -1.28 -15.21 -12.34
N VAL A 105 -0.75 -16.43 -12.44
CA VAL A 105 0.10 -16.85 -13.56
C VAL A 105 -0.64 -16.81 -14.89
N LYS A 106 -1.94 -17.12 -14.90
CA LYS A 106 -2.79 -16.98 -16.10
C LYS A 106 -2.87 -15.53 -16.58
N HIS A 107 -3.13 -14.59 -15.68
CA HIS A 107 -3.19 -13.17 -16.02
C HIS A 107 -1.84 -12.59 -16.46
N LEU A 108 -0.71 -13.17 -16.01
CA LEU A 108 0.64 -12.75 -16.42
C LEU A 108 0.98 -13.16 -17.87
N ARG A 109 0.24 -14.10 -18.46
CA ARG A 109 0.52 -14.71 -19.77
C ARG A 109 -0.48 -14.34 -20.86
N SER A 110 -1.52 -13.60 -20.50
CA SER A 110 -2.53 -13.06 -21.41
C SER A 110 -2.10 -11.72 -21.94
#